data_AF-A0A3D5K750-F1
#
_entry.id   AF-A0A3D5K750-F1
#
_cell.length_a   1.000
_cell.length_b   1.000
_cell.length_c   1.000
_cell.angle_alpha   90.00
_cell.angle_beta   90.00
_cell.angle_gamma   90.00
#
_symmetry.space_group_name_H-M   'P 1'
#
loop_
_entity.id
_entity.type
_entity.pdbx_description
1 polymer ?
#
loop_
_entity_poly.entity_id
_entity_poly.type
_entity_poly.pdbx_seq_one_letter_code
_entity_poly.pdbx_strand_id
1 'polypeptide(L)'
;EGALIDHPEPMAGLFLGLVTASVMVAQREVAWTVWRLVVTGIVGLTLFVALGWQGPPVTDPSALALFASGAVAICAMVLPGISGSFLLLMLGMYATVIDIVDERMLADAAIFGAGAVVGLSCFSTVLSRLLDERADDVLAVMVGLLLGSGRVLWPWPHGVGVVSRHADDAVGGAGLGWPDTAGGLAVPVLLAGLAVVVVLGVERLARR
;
A
#
# COMPACT_ATOMS: atom_id res chain seq x y z
N GLU A 1 5.81 -13.39 -11.46
CA GLU A 1 4.45 -13.85 -11.09
C GLU A 1 4.46 -15.22 -10.41
N GLY A 2 5.20 -16.24 -10.90
CA GLY A 2 5.26 -17.56 -10.25
C GLY A 2 5.64 -17.57 -8.76
N ALA A 3 6.68 -16.83 -8.35
CA ALA A 3 7.12 -16.81 -6.95
C ALA A 3 6.10 -16.26 -5.93
N LEU A 4 5.18 -15.38 -6.35
CA LEU A 4 4.11 -14.85 -5.48
C LEU A 4 2.97 -15.85 -5.29
N ILE A 5 2.74 -16.71 -6.28
CA ILE A 5 1.67 -17.70 -6.29
C ILE A 5 2.14 -18.98 -5.58
N ASP A 6 3.39 -19.38 -5.81
CA ASP A 6 3.97 -20.61 -5.26
C ASP A 6 4.46 -20.42 -3.80
N HIS A 7 4.84 -19.20 -3.42
CA HIS A 7 5.43 -18.88 -2.11
C HIS A 7 4.91 -17.54 -1.50
N PRO A 8 3.61 -17.46 -1.16
CA PRO A 8 2.98 -16.24 -0.66
C PRO A 8 3.52 -15.77 0.70
N GLU A 9 3.85 -16.70 1.61
CA GLU A 9 4.39 -16.37 2.94
C GLU A 9 5.84 -15.84 2.89
N PRO A 10 6.81 -16.47 2.19
CA PRO A 10 8.16 -15.93 2.03
C PRO A 10 8.20 -14.51 1.42
N MET A 11 7.35 -14.26 0.42
CA MET A 11 7.26 -12.94 -0.21
C MET A 11 6.70 -11.89 0.74
N ALA A 12 5.69 -12.22 1.54
CA ALA A 12 5.16 -11.33 2.58
C ALA A 12 6.24 -10.96 3.62
N GLY A 13 7.06 -11.93 4.06
CA GLY A 13 8.21 -11.68 4.93
C GLY A 13 9.26 -10.76 4.29
N LEU A 14 9.61 -10.98 3.03
CA LEU A 14 10.53 -10.12 2.29
C LEU A 14 10.01 -8.68 2.20
N PHE A 15 8.75 -8.48 1.81
CA PHE A 15 8.14 -7.15 1.75
C PHE A 15 8.05 -6.48 3.11
N LEU A 16 7.71 -7.22 4.17
CA LEU A 16 7.72 -6.72 5.54
C LEU A 16 9.12 -6.23 5.94
N GLY A 17 10.17 -6.98 5.57
CA GLY A 17 11.56 -6.57 5.77
C GLY A 17 11.91 -5.27 5.04
N LEU A 18 11.50 -5.13 3.77
CA LEU A 18 11.71 -3.90 2.99
C LEU A 18 10.96 -2.70 3.57
N VAL A 19 9.70 -2.87 3.97
CA VAL A 19 8.91 -1.80 4.63
C VAL A 19 9.55 -1.40 5.95
N THR A 20 9.95 -2.38 6.76
CA THR A 20 10.62 -2.15 8.05
C THR A 20 11.94 -1.40 7.84
N ALA A 21 12.75 -1.80 6.87
CA ALA A 21 13.99 -1.11 6.54
C ALA A 21 13.72 0.34 6.07
N SER A 22 12.68 0.54 5.25
CA SER A 22 12.28 1.86 4.78
C SER A 22 11.86 2.77 5.93
N VAL A 23 11.08 2.25 6.89
CA VAL A 23 10.74 2.97 8.13
C VAL A 23 12.01 3.30 8.92
N MET A 24 12.95 2.35 9.05
CA MET A 24 14.19 2.56 9.79
C MET A 24 15.08 3.66 9.22
N VAL A 25 15.10 3.81 7.91
CA VAL A 25 15.84 4.88 7.23
C VAL A 25 15.07 6.19 7.33
N ALA A 26 13.79 6.21 6.93
CA ALA A 26 12.97 7.42 6.88
C ALA A 26 12.81 8.08 8.26
N GLN A 27 12.68 7.30 9.35
CA GLN A 27 12.53 7.86 10.69
C GLN A 27 13.76 8.63 11.18
N ARG A 28 14.94 8.40 10.59
CA ARG A 28 16.18 9.11 10.98
C ARG A 28 16.26 10.51 10.38
N GLU A 29 15.51 10.77 9.32
CA GLU A 29 15.48 12.06 8.63
C GLU A 29 14.44 13.00 9.23
N VAL A 30 13.58 12.51 10.13
CA VAL A 30 12.55 13.29 10.81
C VAL A 30 13.11 13.89 12.10
N ALA A 31 13.03 15.21 12.25
CA ALA A 31 13.21 15.85 13.55
C ALA A 31 11.99 15.57 14.46
N TRP A 32 12.08 14.61 15.36
CA TRP A 32 10.94 14.16 16.15
C TRP A 32 10.46 15.20 17.17
N THR A 33 9.15 15.46 17.15
CA THR A 33 8.41 16.20 18.17
C THR A 33 7.23 15.36 18.65
N VAL A 34 6.67 15.68 19.83
CA VAL A 34 5.48 14.99 20.35
C VAL A 34 4.33 15.05 19.35
N TRP A 35 4.16 16.20 18.67
CA TRP A 35 3.16 16.37 17.62
C TRP A 35 3.37 15.38 16.45
N ARG A 36 4.59 15.30 15.90
CA ARG A 36 4.91 14.41 14.78
C ARG A 36 4.74 12.93 15.14
N LEU A 37 5.06 12.56 16.38
CA LEU A 37 4.83 11.21 16.88
C LEU A 37 3.34 10.88 16.94
N VAL A 38 2.51 11.80 17.46
CA VAL A 38 1.05 11.65 17.49
C VAL A 38 0.48 11.54 16.07
N VAL A 39 0.90 12.41 15.15
CA VAL A 39 0.47 12.36 13.73
C VAL A 39 0.83 11.02 13.10
N THR A 40 2.06 10.54 13.29
CA THR A 40 2.52 9.22 12.80
C THR A 40 1.63 8.10 13.32
N GLY A 41 1.34 8.10 14.62
CA GLY A 41 0.49 7.10 15.25
C GLY A 41 -0.96 7.13 14.74
N ILE A 42 -1.55 8.32 14.60
CA ILE A 42 -2.91 8.49 14.07
C ILE A 42 -2.98 8.01 12.63
N VAL A 43 -2.09 8.48 11.76
CA VAL A 43 -2.06 8.10 10.34
C VAL A 43 -1.88 6.59 10.19
N GLY A 44 -0.93 6.00 10.94
CA GLY A 44 -0.70 4.57 10.92
C GLY A 44 -1.92 3.76 11.39
N LEU A 45 -2.56 4.17 12.48
CA LEU A 45 -3.77 3.52 12.98
C LEU A 45 -4.95 3.65 12.00
N THR A 46 -5.18 4.84 11.45
CA THR A 46 -6.25 5.08 10.49
C THR A 46 -6.06 4.20 9.26
N LEU A 47 -4.84 4.15 8.71
CA LEU A 47 -4.55 3.30 7.57
C LEU A 47 -4.69 1.81 7.92
N PHE A 48 -4.16 1.39 9.08
CA PHE A 48 -4.27 0.01 9.56
C PHE A 48 -5.73 -0.46 9.65
N VAL A 49 -6.62 0.39 10.17
CA VAL A 49 -8.06 0.10 10.26
C VAL A 49 -8.70 0.12 8.88
N ALA A 50 -8.41 1.14 8.06
CA ALA A 50 -8.98 1.29 6.72
C ALA A 50 -8.64 0.11 5.80
N LEU A 51 -7.40 -0.37 5.82
CA LEU A 51 -6.97 -1.54 5.03
C LEU A 51 -7.61 -2.85 5.50
N GLY A 52 -8.17 -2.89 6.71
CA GLY A 52 -8.96 -4.02 7.21
C GLY A 52 -10.42 -3.99 6.74
N TRP A 53 -10.88 -2.88 6.16
CA TRP A 53 -12.26 -2.70 5.74
C TRP A 53 -12.43 -3.07 4.26
N GLN A 54 -13.23 -4.10 3.98
CA GLN A 54 -13.53 -4.53 2.62
C GLN A 54 -14.97 -4.17 2.30
N GLY A 55 -15.16 -3.21 1.39
CA GLY A 55 -16.48 -2.89 0.86
C GLY A 55 -16.99 -3.99 -0.09
N PRO A 56 -18.31 -4.16 -0.22
CA PRO A 56 -18.86 -4.99 -1.30
C PRO A 56 -18.49 -4.39 -2.67
N PRO A 57 -18.37 -5.21 -3.72
CA PRO A 57 -18.17 -4.72 -5.08
C PRO A 57 -19.26 -3.72 -5.47
N VAL A 58 -18.85 -2.60 -6.08
CA VAL A 58 -19.78 -1.57 -6.56
C VAL A 58 -20.16 -1.91 -7.99
N THR A 59 -21.39 -2.36 -8.18
CA THR A 59 -22.01 -2.52 -9.51
C THR A 59 -22.64 -1.19 -9.92
N ASP A 60 -22.30 -0.68 -11.10
CA ASP A 60 -22.76 0.61 -11.65
C ASP A 60 -22.37 1.86 -10.83
N PRO A 61 -21.07 2.18 -10.71
CA PRO A 61 -20.66 3.43 -10.06
C PRO A 61 -21.07 4.66 -10.87
N SER A 62 -21.52 5.70 -10.18
CA SER A 62 -21.72 7.01 -10.80
C SER A 62 -20.40 7.54 -11.41
N ALA A 63 -20.50 8.38 -12.45
CA ALA A 63 -19.34 9.03 -13.06
C ALA A 63 -18.44 9.77 -12.04
N LEU A 64 -19.05 10.35 -11.00
CA LEU A 64 -18.30 11.01 -9.93
C LEU A 64 -17.52 10.01 -9.07
N ALA A 65 -18.11 8.86 -8.74
CA ALA A 65 -17.43 7.80 -8.00
C ALA A 65 -16.28 7.22 -8.83
N LEU A 66 -16.48 7.03 -10.14
CA LEU A 66 -15.43 6.55 -11.02
C LEU A 66 -14.28 7.56 -11.15
N PHE A 67 -14.59 8.85 -11.34
CA PHE A 67 -13.60 9.93 -11.34
C PHE A 67 -12.83 9.99 -10.01
N ALA A 68 -13.53 9.96 -8.88
CA ALA A 68 -12.91 10.00 -7.55
C ALA A 68 -12.04 8.77 -7.29
N SER A 69 -12.47 7.58 -7.73
CA SER A 69 -11.70 6.35 -7.60
C SER A 69 -10.38 6.41 -8.37
N GLY A 70 -10.38 6.96 -9.60
CA GLY A 70 -9.17 7.18 -10.38
C GLY A 70 -8.21 8.17 -9.73
N ALA A 71 -8.76 9.27 -9.20
CA ALA A 71 -7.98 10.26 -8.45
C ALA A 71 -7.34 9.67 -7.18
N VAL A 72 -8.10 8.91 -6.38
CA VAL A 72 -7.59 8.28 -5.15
C VAL A 72 -6.56 7.19 -5.46
N ALA A 73 -6.83 6.34 -6.46
CA ALA A 73 -5.95 5.24 -6.83
C ALA A 73 -4.57 5.73 -7.27
N ILE A 74 -4.50 6.79 -8.10
CA ILE A 74 -3.21 7.32 -8.54
C ILE A 74 -2.46 8.06 -7.41
N CYS A 75 -3.17 8.79 -6.55
CA CYS A 75 -2.56 9.44 -5.38
C CYS A 75 -1.93 8.41 -4.45
N ALA A 76 -2.61 7.27 -4.27
CA ALA A 76 -2.09 6.17 -3.48
C ALA A 76 -0.84 5.53 -4.09
N MET A 77 -0.75 5.41 -5.42
CA MET A 77 0.46 4.91 -6.09
C MET A 77 1.68 5.82 -5.90
N VAL A 78 1.49 7.11 -5.63
CA VAL A 78 2.59 8.06 -5.35
C VAL A 78 3.06 7.93 -3.90
N LEU A 79 2.18 7.56 -2.97
CA LEU A 79 2.52 7.41 -1.55
C LEU A 79 3.30 6.11 -1.29
N PRO A 80 4.36 6.16 -0.46
CA PRO A 80 5.15 4.97 -0.16
C PRO A 80 4.32 3.95 0.64
N GLY A 81 4.39 2.68 0.21
CA GLY A 81 3.74 1.57 0.91
C GLY A 81 2.23 1.45 0.72
N ILE A 82 1.60 2.25 -0.16
CA ILE A 82 0.18 2.12 -0.48
C ILE A 82 0.02 1.66 -1.94
N SER A 83 -0.74 0.59 -2.14
CA SER A 83 -1.06 0.10 -3.49
C SER A 83 -2.38 0.68 -3.99
N GLY A 84 -2.36 1.36 -5.14
CA GLY A 84 -3.57 1.91 -5.77
C GLY A 84 -4.59 0.84 -6.16
N SER A 85 -4.14 -0.33 -6.65
CA SER A 85 -5.04 -1.44 -6.97
C SER A 85 -5.67 -2.06 -5.72
N PHE A 86 -4.93 -2.11 -4.61
CA PHE A 86 -5.47 -2.57 -3.34
C PHE A 86 -6.54 -1.59 -2.80
N LEU A 87 -6.30 -0.27 -2.89
CA LEU A 87 -7.33 0.70 -2.52
C LEU A 87 -8.58 0.60 -3.40
N LEU A 88 -8.44 0.37 -4.70
CA LEU A 88 -9.59 0.12 -5.58
C LEU A 88 -10.38 -1.12 -5.14
N LEU A 89 -9.68 -2.17 -4.67
CA LEU A 89 -10.32 -3.37 -4.14
C LEU A 89 -11.07 -3.08 -2.85
N MET A 90 -10.48 -2.33 -1.91
CA MET A 90 -11.14 -1.90 -0.68
C MET A 90 -12.37 -1.02 -0.95
N LEU A 91 -12.30 -0.18 -1.98
CA LEU A 91 -13.40 0.66 -2.45
C LEU A 91 -14.48 -0.12 -3.24
N GLY A 92 -14.27 -1.41 -3.52
CA GLY A 92 -15.17 -2.23 -4.34
C GLY A 92 -15.16 -1.88 -5.83
N MET A 93 -14.23 -1.03 -6.28
CA MET A 93 -14.13 -0.51 -7.64
C MET A 93 -13.18 -1.32 -8.53
N TYR A 94 -12.44 -2.27 -7.96
CA TYR A 94 -11.44 -3.05 -8.70
C TYR A 94 -12.06 -3.84 -9.86
N ALA A 95 -13.14 -4.59 -9.61
CA ALA A 95 -13.83 -5.36 -10.64
C ALA A 95 -14.34 -4.45 -11.76
N THR A 96 -15.01 -3.34 -11.42
CA THR A 96 -15.52 -2.38 -12.40
C THR A 96 -14.42 -1.81 -13.29
N VAL A 97 -13.25 -1.47 -12.72
CA VAL A 97 -12.13 -0.93 -13.50
C VAL A 97 -11.56 -1.98 -14.46
N ILE A 98 -11.52 -3.25 -14.06
CA ILE A 98 -11.13 -4.35 -14.95
C ILE A 98 -12.16 -4.51 -16.07
N ASP A 99 -13.46 -4.53 -15.76
CA ASP A 99 -14.54 -4.66 -16.75
C ASP A 99 -14.51 -3.51 -17.76
N ILE A 100 -14.31 -2.27 -17.31
CA ILE A 100 -14.18 -1.08 -18.17
C ILE A 100 -13.04 -1.27 -19.19
N VAL A 101 -11.92 -1.84 -18.77
CA VAL A 101 -10.75 -2.06 -19.63
C VAL A 101 -10.99 -3.24 -20.58
N ASP A 102 -11.53 -4.34 -20.08
CA ASP A 102 -11.76 -5.57 -20.84
C ASP A 102 -12.85 -5.39 -21.91
N GLU A 103 -13.95 -4.70 -21.56
CA GLU A 103 -15.06 -4.38 -22.47
C GLU A 103 -14.79 -3.13 -23.33
N ARG A 104 -13.66 -2.45 -23.12
CA ARG A 104 -13.27 -1.22 -23.82
C ARG A 104 -14.32 -0.11 -23.71
N MET A 105 -14.85 0.09 -22.50
CA MET A 105 -15.80 1.17 -22.18
C MET A 105 -15.06 2.52 -22.18
N LEU A 106 -14.78 3.07 -23.36
CA LEU A 106 -13.91 4.25 -23.53
C LEU A 106 -14.40 5.50 -22.78
N ALA A 107 -15.71 5.67 -22.63
CA ALA A 107 -16.28 6.80 -21.90
C ALA A 107 -15.93 6.74 -20.40
N ASP A 108 -16.15 5.60 -19.78
CA ASP A 108 -15.87 5.38 -18.36
C ASP A 108 -14.36 5.33 -18.09
N ALA A 109 -13.59 4.71 -18.98
CA ALA A 109 -12.13 4.76 -18.95
C ALA A 109 -11.60 6.20 -19.02
N ALA A 110 -12.21 7.06 -19.85
CA ALA A 110 -11.84 8.46 -19.94
C ALA A 110 -12.18 9.24 -18.66
N ILE A 111 -13.32 8.96 -18.02
CA ILE A 111 -13.71 9.58 -16.74
C ILE A 111 -12.74 9.16 -15.63
N PHE A 112 -12.45 7.87 -15.51
CA PHE A 112 -11.45 7.34 -14.57
C PHE A 112 -10.08 7.95 -14.82
N GLY A 113 -9.64 7.98 -16.07
CA GLY A 113 -8.35 8.55 -16.50
C GLY A 113 -8.26 10.05 -16.24
N ALA A 114 -9.33 10.81 -16.47
CA ALA A 114 -9.40 12.23 -16.13
C ALA A 114 -9.27 12.45 -14.61
N GLY A 115 -9.92 11.60 -13.82
CA GLY A 115 -9.77 11.56 -12.37
C GLY A 115 -8.32 11.35 -11.95
N ALA A 116 -7.64 10.36 -12.55
CA ALA A 116 -6.24 10.09 -12.29
C ALA A 116 -5.34 11.29 -12.69
N VAL A 117 -5.52 11.88 -13.86
CA VAL A 117 -4.69 13.03 -14.29
C VAL A 117 -4.87 14.22 -13.35
N VAL A 118 -6.11 14.56 -12.98
CA VAL A 118 -6.40 15.67 -12.08
C VAL A 118 -5.88 15.38 -10.67
N GLY A 119 -6.11 14.16 -10.16
CA GLY A 119 -5.65 13.69 -8.86
C GLY A 119 -4.13 13.78 -8.74
N LEU A 120 -3.40 13.22 -9.71
CA LEU A 120 -1.95 13.24 -9.74
C LEU A 120 -1.39 14.66 -9.84
N SER A 121 -1.96 15.51 -10.69
CA SER A 121 -1.49 16.89 -10.88
C SER A 121 -1.67 17.72 -9.61
N CYS A 122 -2.84 17.59 -8.97
CA CYS A 122 -3.15 18.27 -7.72
C CYS A 122 -2.24 17.75 -6.59
N PHE A 123 -2.18 16.43 -6.42
CA PHE A 123 -1.45 15.78 -5.35
C PHE A 123 0.06 15.99 -5.46
N SER A 124 0.64 15.82 -6.65
CA SER A 124 2.08 16.06 -6.88
C SER A 124 2.46 17.50 -6.54
N THR A 125 1.63 18.48 -6.93
CA THR A 125 1.89 19.88 -6.62
C THR A 125 1.80 20.15 -5.11
N VAL A 126 0.78 19.62 -4.44
CA VAL A 126 0.61 19.78 -2.98
C VAL A 126 1.74 19.10 -2.22
N LEU A 127 2.06 17.86 -2.58
CA LEU A 127 3.11 17.07 -1.94
C LEU A 127 4.48 17.73 -2.12
N SER A 128 4.80 18.22 -3.32
CA SER A 128 6.05 18.95 -3.57
C SER A 128 6.17 20.17 -2.65
N ARG A 129 5.12 21.00 -2.58
CA ARG A 129 5.11 22.18 -1.70
C ARG A 129 5.26 21.82 -0.23
N LEU A 130 4.57 20.76 0.22
CA LEU A 130 4.66 20.31 1.61
C LEU A 130 6.03 19.71 1.93
N LEU A 131 6.68 19.04 0.99
CA LEU A 131 8.06 18.57 1.16
C LEU A 131 9.04 19.74 1.23
N ASP A 132 8.84 20.80 0.45
CA ASP A 132 9.72 21.97 0.46
C ASP A 132 9.61 22.79 1.77
N GLU A 133 8.39 22.99 2.27
CA GLU A 133 8.13 23.84 3.46
C GLU A 133 8.10 23.07 4.78
N ARG A 134 7.69 21.78 4.75
CA ARG A 134 7.39 20.95 5.93
C ARG A 134 7.87 19.51 5.77
N ALA A 135 9.08 19.32 5.24
CA ALA A 135 9.70 18.02 4.99
C ALA A 135 9.52 17.02 6.16
N ASP A 136 9.87 17.41 7.38
CA ASP A 136 9.74 16.55 8.56
C ASP A 136 8.30 16.10 8.84
N ASP A 137 7.30 16.96 8.62
CA ASP A 137 5.90 16.64 8.88
C ASP A 137 5.40 15.63 7.84
N VAL A 138 5.78 15.81 6.56
CA VAL A 138 5.47 14.88 5.48
C VAL A 138 6.15 13.53 5.71
N LEU A 139 7.43 13.53 6.08
CA LEU A 139 8.18 12.31 6.38
C LEU A 139 7.57 11.57 7.57
N ALA A 140 7.12 12.27 8.62
CA ALA A 140 6.39 11.66 9.73
C ALA A 140 5.09 10.99 9.27
N VAL A 141 4.31 11.64 8.39
CA VAL A 141 3.12 11.04 7.77
C VAL A 141 3.49 9.81 6.95
N MET A 142 4.53 9.87 6.13
CA MET A 142 5.00 8.73 5.32
C MET A 142 5.44 7.55 6.19
N VAL A 143 6.13 7.80 7.31
CA VAL A 143 6.46 6.76 8.30
C VAL A 143 5.20 6.14 8.88
N GLY A 144 4.18 6.95 9.21
CA GLY A 144 2.88 6.48 9.67
C GLY A 144 2.19 5.58 8.64
N LEU A 145 2.17 5.98 7.37
CA LEU A 145 1.61 5.18 6.28
C LEU A 145 2.35 3.85 6.10
N LEU A 146 3.68 3.86 6.14
CA LEU A 146 4.47 2.63 6.07
C LEU A 146 4.14 1.68 7.23
N LEU A 147 4.05 2.20 8.46
CA LEU A 147 3.67 1.40 9.64
C LEU A 147 2.25 0.84 9.51
N GLY A 148 1.29 1.65 9.04
CA GLY A 148 -0.09 1.22 8.83
C GLY A 148 -0.23 0.15 7.74
N SER A 149 0.57 0.25 6.67
CA SER A 149 0.61 -0.75 5.59
C SER A 149 1.06 -2.14 6.05
N GLY A 150 1.77 -2.20 7.19
CA GLY A 150 2.13 -3.45 7.86
C GLY A 150 0.94 -4.36 8.16
N ARG A 151 -0.29 -3.82 8.24
CA ARG A 151 -1.56 -4.56 8.36
C ARG A 151 -1.74 -5.67 7.31
N VAL A 152 -1.34 -5.41 6.08
CA VAL A 152 -1.46 -6.32 4.94
C VAL A 152 -0.32 -7.34 4.93
N LEU A 153 0.78 -6.99 5.60
CA LEU A 153 2.00 -7.76 5.65
C LEU A 153 2.20 -8.42 7.02
N TRP A 154 1.20 -8.53 7.90
CA TRP A 154 1.30 -9.25 9.18
C TRP A 154 -0.07 -9.41 9.88
N PRO A 155 -0.36 -10.53 10.55
CA PRO A 155 0.27 -11.86 10.47
C PRO A 155 -0.38 -12.65 9.33
N TRP A 156 0.42 -13.37 8.53
CA TRP A 156 0.11 -13.81 7.17
C TRP A 156 -0.71 -15.11 7.11
N PRO A 157 -2.05 -15.10 6.90
CA PRO A 157 -2.79 -16.35 6.72
C PRO A 157 -2.80 -16.77 5.23
N HIS A 158 -2.69 -15.81 4.30
CA HIS A 158 -2.76 -16.00 2.84
C HIS A 158 -1.69 -15.17 2.07
N GLY A 159 -0.64 -14.72 2.76
CA GLY A 159 0.44 -13.89 2.20
C GLY A 159 0.00 -12.49 1.72
N VAL A 160 0.61 -12.00 0.64
CA VAL A 160 0.18 -10.75 -0.02
C VAL A 160 -1.03 -11.07 -0.90
N GLY A 161 -2.22 -10.59 -0.53
CA GLY A 161 -3.48 -10.96 -1.19
C GLY A 161 -3.36 -11.00 -2.72
N VAL A 162 -3.61 -12.17 -3.31
CA VAL A 162 -3.58 -12.36 -4.75
C VAL A 162 -4.91 -11.93 -5.34
N VAL A 163 -4.86 -10.99 -6.26
CA VAL A 163 -6.05 -10.58 -7.02
C VAL A 163 -6.22 -11.54 -8.20
N SER A 164 -6.89 -12.67 -7.94
CA SER A 164 -7.18 -13.67 -8.96
C SER A 164 -8.32 -13.20 -9.85
N ARG A 165 -8.07 -13.13 -11.16
CA ARG A 165 -9.00 -12.66 -12.21
C ARG A 165 -10.27 -13.53 -12.40
N HIS A 166 -10.46 -14.58 -11.59
CA HIS A 166 -11.44 -15.66 -11.81
C HIS A 166 -12.14 -16.17 -10.55
N ALA A 167 -12.01 -15.52 -9.39
CA ALA A 167 -12.68 -15.95 -8.18
C ALA A 167 -13.68 -14.89 -7.73
N ASP A 168 -14.95 -15.27 -7.66
CA ASP A 168 -16.05 -14.52 -7.03
C ASP A 168 -15.80 -14.24 -5.52
N ASP A 169 -14.71 -14.76 -4.96
CA ASP A 169 -14.22 -14.45 -3.62
C ASP A 169 -12.93 -13.64 -3.67
N ALA A 170 -13.05 -12.35 -3.37
CA ALA A 170 -11.91 -11.50 -3.04
C ALA A 170 -11.31 -11.98 -1.70
N VAL A 171 -10.38 -12.94 -1.73
CA VAL A 171 -9.60 -13.31 -0.54
C VAL A 171 -8.60 -12.19 -0.26
N GLY A 172 -9.06 -11.12 0.38
CA GLY A 172 -8.20 -10.00 0.67
C GLY A 172 -7.13 -10.39 1.69
N GLY A 173 -5.86 -10.17 1.34
CA GLY A 173 -4.69 -10.39 2.19
C GLY A 173 -4.60 -9.50 3.43
N ALA A 174 -5.71 -8.87 3.84
CA ALA A 174 -5.83 -8.09 5.06
C ALA A 174 -6.44 -8.90 6.23
N GLY A 175 -6.69 -10.20 6.08
CA GLY A 175 -7.06 -11.06 7.21
C GLY A 175 -5.93 -11.12 8.23
N LEU A 176 -6.22 -10.84 9.52
CA LEU A 176 -5.27 -11.14 10.60
C LEU A 176 -5.39 -12.64 10.90
N GLY A 177 -4.31 -13.40 10.72
CA GLY A 177 -4.30 -14.82 11.05
C GLY A 177 -2.88 -15.34 11.27
N TRP A 178 -2.75 -16.35 12.13
CA TRP A 178 -1.45 -17.00 12.31
C TRP A 178 -1.18 -17.91 11.11
N PRO A 179 0.07 -18.02 10.64
CA PRO A 179 0.41 -18.97 9.59
C PRO A 179 0.15 -20.40 10.07
N ASP A 180 -0.47 -21.20 9.22
CA ASP A 180 -1.00 -22.53 9.57
C ASP A 180 0.10 -23.57 9.87
N THR A 181 1.37 -23.27 9.59
CA THR A 181 2.49 -24.19 9.85
C THR A 181 3.55 -23.58 10.78
N ALA A 182 3.88 -24.28 11.88
CA ALA A 182 4.92 -23.89 12.83
C ALA A 182 6.34 -23.79 12.22
N GLY A 183 6.56 -24.38 11.03
CA GLY A 183 7.79 -24.23 10.22
C GLY A 183 7.72 -23.11 9.16
N GLY A 184 6.54 -22.56 8.88
CA GLY A 184 6.29 -21.54 7.86
C GLY A 184 6.79 -20.15 8.24
N LEU A 185 7.08 -19.89 9.53
CA LEU A 185 7.60 -18.59 10.00
C LEU A 185 9.10 -18.40 9.76
N ALA A 186 9.89 -19.48 9.71
CA ALA A 186 11.35 -19.36 9.67
C ALA A 186 11.84 -18.70 8.38
N VAL A 187 11.33 -19.15 7.22
CA VAL A 187 11.76 -18.63 5.91
C VAL A 187 11.36 -17.16 5.71
N PRO A 188 10.11 -16.74 5.96
CA PRO A 188 9.72 -15.33 5.88
C PRO A 188 10.49 -14.42 6.85
N VAL A 189 10.74 -14.86 8.09
CA VAL A 189 11.50 -14.07 9.07
C VAL A 189 12.97 -13.93 8.67
N LEU A 190 13.58 -15.01 8.16
CA LEU A 190 14.95 -14.96 7.62
C LEU A 190 15.04 -14.02 6.42
N LEU A 191 14.07 -14.07 5.50
CA LEU A 191 14.02 -13.16 4.36
C LEU A 191 13.77 -11.71 4.78
N ALA A 192 12.90 -11.46 5.76
CA ALA A 192 12.67 -10.14 6.33
C ALA A 192 13.97 -9.57 6.91
N GLY A 193 14.67 -10.37 7.72
CA GLY A 193 15.96 -10.00 8.30
C GLY A 193 17.04 -9.73 7.24
N LEU A 194 17.14 -10.60 6.23
CA LEU A 194 18.06 -10.41 5.10
C LEU A 194 17.76 -9.12 4.34
N ALA A 195 16.50 -8.83 4.03
CA ALA A 195 16.09 -7.61 3.35
C ALA A 195 16.49 -6.37 4.16
N VAL A 196 16.28 -6.36 5.47
CA VAL A 196 16.71 -5.26 6.36
C VAL A 196 18.24 -5.10 6.33
N VAL A 197 19.00 -6.19 6.45
CA VAL A 197 20.47 -6.15 6.43
C VAL A 197 21.00 -5.62 5.10
N VAL A 198 20.43 -6.07 3.98
CA VAL A 198 20.83 -5.63 2.64
C VAL A 198 20.55 -4.14 2.46
N VAL A 199 19.35 -3.67 2.79
CA VAL A 199 18.99 -2.25 2.66
C VAL A 199 19.89 -1.36 3.51
N LEU A 200 20.11 -1.72 4.78
CA LEU A 200 20.99 -0.95 5.67
C LEU A 200 22.48 -1.03 5.24
N GLY A 201 22.91 -2.15 4.65
CA GLY A 201 24.25 -2.31 4.09
C GLY A 201 24.50 -1.39 2.89
N VAL A 202 23.55 -1.36 1.95
CA VAL A 202 23.58 -0.44 0.80
C VAL A 202 23.53 1.01 1.25
N GLU A 203 22.66 1.35 2.20
CA GLU A 203 22.57 2.70 2.77
C GLU A 203 23.92 3.15 3.35
N ARG A 204 24.56 2.29 4.15
CA ARG A 204 25.88 2.58 4.74
C ARG A 204 26.98 2.76 3.70
N LEU A 205 26.93 2.00 2.60
CA LEU A 205 27.90 2.12 1.51
C LEU A 205 27.68 3.41 0.72
N ALA A 206 26.42 3.80 0.47
CA ALA A 206 26.09 5.03 -0.24
C ALA A 206 26.40 6.31 0.56
N ARG A 207 26.43 6.22 1.90
CA ARG A 207 26.82 7.32 2.80
C ARG A 207 28.35 7.44 3.01
N ARG A 208 29.17 6.54 2.46
CA ARG A 208 30.64 6.60 2.49
C ARG A 208 31.19 7.31 1.27
#